data_AF-A0A1Z8UQ68-F1
#
_entry.id   AF-A0A1Z8UQ68-F1
#
_cell.length_a   1.000
_cell.length_b   1.000
_cell.length_c   1.000
_cell.angle_alpha   90.00
_cell.angle_beta   90.00
_cell.angle_gamma   90.00
#
_symmetry.space_group_name_H-M   'P 1'
#
loop_
_entity.id
_entity.type
_entity.pdbx_description
1 polymer ?
#
loop_
_entity_poly.entity_id
_entity_poly.type
_entity_poly.pdbx_seq_one_letter_code
_entity_poly.pdbx_strand_id
1 'polypeptide(L)'
;SGFVVLWGEFNFWFGLPIAIGIFLYGLTYFAVHDIFIHQRFKIFKKTNNWYAKGIRRAHKIHHKNIGKEKGECFGMLWVPIKYFK
;
A
#
# COMPACT_ATOMS: atom_id res chain seq x y z
N SER A 1 0.15 -9.11 -18.33
CA SER A 1 -0.27 -9.10 -19.76
C SER A 1 -0.95 -10.40 -20.18
N GLY A 2 -0.59 -11.57 -19.65
CA GLY A 2 -1.17 -12.87 -20.08
C GLY A 2 -2.71 -12.96 -20.10
N PHE A 3 -3.40 -12.54 -19.04
CA PHE A 3 -4.87 -12.63 -18.97
C PHE A 3 -5.63 -11.72 -19.97
N VAL A 4 -5.03 -10.59 -20.36
CA VAL A 4 -5.60 -9.69 -21.39
C VAL A 4 -5.44 -10.31 -22.79
N VAL A 5 -4.29 -10.95 -23.05
CA VAL A 5 -4.03 -11.68 -24.30
C VAL A 5 -4.94 -12.91 -24.42
N LEU A 6 -5.14 -13.66 -23.33
CA LEU A 6 -6.08 -14.78 -23.29
C LEU A 6 -7.51 -14.35 -23.61
N TRP A 7 -7.93 -13.18 -23.14
CA TRP A 7 -9.24 -12.63 -23.49
C TRP A 7 -9.34 -12.23 -24.97
N GLY A 8 -8.35 -11.49 -25.50
CA GLY A 8 -8.39 -10.94 -26.85
C GLY A 8 -8.11 -11.95 -27.97
N GLU A 9 -7.15 -12.85 -27.79
CA GLU A 9 -6.68 -13.79 -28.83
C GLU A 9 -7.31 -15.17 -28.70
N PHE A 10 -7.65 -15.59 -27.48
CA PHE A 10 -8.13 -16.96 -27.19
C PHE A 10 -9.61 -17.01 -26.78
N ASN A 11 -10.36 -15.91 -26.92
CA ASN A 11 -11.78 -15.78 -26.53
C ASN A 11 -12.09 -16.17 -25.07
N PHE A 12 -11.08 -16.13 -24.19
CA PHE A 12 -11.26 -16.48 -22.79
C PHE A 12 -11.90 -15.31 -22.04
N TRP A 13 -13.24 -15.30 -21.99
CA TRP A 13 -14.02 -14.18 -21.46
C TRP A 13 -13.65 -13.79 -20.03
N PHE A 14 -13.33 -14.76 -19.16
CA PHE A 14 -12.88 -14.51 -17.78
C PHE A 14 -11.49 -13.86 -17.68
N GLY A 15 -10.71 -13.84 -18.76
CA GLY A 15 -9.37 -13.24 -18.78
C GLY A 15 -9.39 -11.74 -18.47
N LEU A 16 -10.36 -11.01 -19.01
CA LEU A 16 -10.49 -9.57 -18.79
C LEU A 16 -10.82 -9.22 -17.32
N PRO A 17 -11.88 -9.77 -16.68
CA PRO A 17 -12.18 -9.46 -15.28
C PRO A 17 -11.08 -9.91 -14.33
N ILE A 18 -10.37 -11.02 -14.60
CA ILE A 18 -9.21 -11.44 -13.79
C ILE A 18 -8.06 -10.44 -13.92
N ALA A 19 -7.75 -9.99 -15.15
CA ALA A 19 -6.71 -8.99 -15.39
C ALA A 19 -7.03 -7.67 -14.68
N ILE A 20 -8.29 -7.22 -14.76
CA ILE A 20 -8.77 -6.01 -14.08
C ILE A 20 -8.70 -6.20 -12.56
N GLY A 21 -9.10 -7.36 -12.03
CA GLY A 21 -9.02 -7.65 -10.59
C GLY A 21 -7.59 -7.59 -10.05
N ILE A 22 -6.64 -8.21 -10.76
CA ILE A 22 -5.20 -8.16 -10.40
C ILE A 22 -4.67 -6.73 -10.50
N PHE A 23 -5.03 -5.99 -11.55
CA PHE A 23 -4.64 -4.60 -11.72
C PHE A 23 -5.20 -3.72 -10.60
N LEU A 24 -6.48 -3.82 -10.29
CA LEU A 24 -7.13 -3.06 -9.21
C LEU A 24 -6.57 -3.42 -7.84
N TYR A 25 -6.24 -4.70 -7.60
CA TYR A 25 -5.56 -5.11 -6.37
C TYR A 25 -4.19 -4.43 -6.24
N GLY A 26 -3.36 -4.52 -7.29
CA GLY A 26 -2.05 -3.85 -7.32
C GLY A 26 -2.16 -2.34 -7.22
N LEU A 27 -3.13 -1.74 -7.92
CA LEU A 27 -3.40 -0.30 -7.89
C LEU A 27 -3.86 0.15 -6.49
N THR A 28 -4.73 -0.61 -5.84
CA THR A 28 -5.18 -0.32 -4.47
C THR A 28 -4.04 -0.45 -3.49
N TYR A 29 -3.23 -1.51 -3.58
CA TYR A 29 -2.04 -1.68 -2.77
C TYR A 29 -1.07 -0.51 -2.95
N PHE A 30 -0.77 -0.14 -4.21
CA PHE A 30 0.11 0.98 -4.54
C PHE A 30 -0.47 2.32 -4.08
N ALA A 31 -1.76 2.56 -4.30
CA ALA A 31 -2.44 3.78 -3.87
C ALA A 31 -2.42 3.91 -2.34
N VAL A 32 -2.71 2.83 -1.61
CA VAL A 32 -2.62 2.83 -0.14
C VAL A 32 -1.18 3.12 0.29
N HIS A 33 -0.18 2.48 -0.32
CA HIS A 33 1.22 2.74 -0.02
C HIS A 33 1.60 4.21 -0.31
N ASP A 34 1.39 4.69 -1.53
CA ASP A 34 1.88 6.00 -1.97
C ASP A 34 1.10 7.17 -1.31
N ILE A 35 -0.19 6.99 -1.04
CA ILE A 35 -1.06 7.99 -0.36
C ILE A 35 -0.88 7.97 1.16
N PHE A 36 -0.90 6.80 1.82
CA PHE A 36 -0.80 6.73 3.29
C PHE A 36 0.63 6.77 3.79
N ILE A 37 1.52 6.03 3.14
CA ILE A 37 2.89 5.85 3.59
C ILE A 37 3.81 6.96 3.05
N HIS A 38 3.80 7.21 1.74
CA HIS A 38 4.63 8.25 1.14
C HIS A 38 4.02 9.66 1.19
N GLN A 39 2.73 9.82 1.56
CA GLN A 39 2.03 11.11 1.58
C GLN A 39 2.21 11.94 0.30
N ARG A 40 2.36 11.30 -0.87
CA ARG A 40 2.59 12.01 -2.14
C ARG A 40 1.41 12.91 -2.53
N PHE A 41 0.20 12.47 -2.19
CA PHE A 41 -1.03 13.24 -2.37
C PHE A 41 -1.47 13.88 -1.04
N LYS A 42 -1.32 15.19 -0.91
CA LYS A 42 -1.66 16.00 0.28
C LYS A 42 -3.18 16.20 0.50
N ILE A 43 -4.02 15.27 0.06
CA ILE A 43 -5.49 15.42 0.12
C ILE A 43 -6.03 15.22 1.55
N PHE A 44 -5.28 14.54 2.43
CA PHE A 44 -5.65 14.31 3.83
C PHE A 44 -4.75 15.03 4.86
N LYS A 45 -4.13 16.15 4.47
CA LYS A 45 -3.23 16.90 5.35
C LYS A 45 -3.93 17.44 6.62
N LYS A 46 -5.27 17.58 6.58
CA LYS A 46 -6.13 18.07 7.67
C LYS A 46 -6.81 16.98 8.50
N THR A 47 -6.61 15.70 8.19
CA THR A 47 -7.21 14.62 9.00
C THR A 47 -6.43 14.46 10.31
N ASN A 48 -6.98 15.02 11.40
CA ASN A 48 -6.40 14.95 12.76
C ASN A 48 -6.70 13.60 13.45
N ASN A 49 -6.65 12.49 12.72
CA ASN A 49 -6.91 11.18 13.29
C ASN A 49 -5.61 10.61 13.88
N TRP A 50 -5.65 10.22 15.17
CA TRP A 50 -4.50 9.72 15.93
C TRP A 50 -3.82 8.54 15.23
N TYR A 51 -4.64 7.69 14.59
CA TYR A 51 -4.21 6.51 13.85
C TYR A 51 -3.30 6.86 12.66
N ALA A 52 -3.71 7.83 11.84
CA ALA A 52 -2.93 8.24 10.68
C ALA A 52 -1.59 8.91 11.05
N LYS A 53 -1.51 9.58 12.21
CA LYS A 53 -0.26 10.14 12.75
C LYS A 53 0.69 9.04 13.24
N GLY A 54 0.18 8.04 13.96
CA GLY A 54 0.97 6.92 14.47
C GLY A 54 1.62 6.10 13.34
N ILE A 55 0.86 5.80 12.29
CA ILE A 55 1.38 5.08 11.11
C ILE A 55 2.52 5.84 10.43
N ARG A 56 2.35 7.14 10.16
CA ARG A 56 3.40 7.95 9.54
C ARG A 56 4.68 7.99 10.38
N ARG A 57 4.54 8.09 11.70
CA ARG A 57 5.69 8.13 12.62
C ARG A 57 6.42 6.80 12.64
N ALA A 58 5.69 5.70 12.76
CA ALA A 58 6.24 4.35 12.70
C ALA A 58 7.00 4.11 11.38
N HIS A 59 6.38 4.49 10.26
CA HIS A 59 6.97 4.27 8.95
C HIS A 59 8.19 5.16 8.67
N LYS A 60 8.19 6.41 9.14
CA LYS A 60 9.36 7.28 9.07
C LYS A 60 10.53 6.73 9.91
N ILE A 61 10.25 6.12 11.06
CA ILE A 61 11.28 5.47 11.90
C ILE A 61 11.80 4.21 11.20
N HIS A 62 10.92 3.44 10.57
CA HIS A 62 11.29 2.28 9.76
C HIS A 62 12.24 2.66 8.61
N HIS A 63 11.90 3.68 7.81
CA HIS A 63 12.78 4.16 6.74
C HIS A 63 14.09 4.78 7.24
N LYS A 64 14.13 5.32 8.47
CA LYS A 64 15.35 5.83 9.09
C LYS A 64 16.25 4.69 9.60
N ASN A 65 15.70 3.48 9.81
CA ASN A 65 16.41 2.34 10.39
C ASN A 65 16.66 1.27 9.32
N ILE A 66 17.77 1.41 8.59
CA ILE A 66 18.18 0.49 7.49
C ILE A 66 18.94 -0.75 8.04
N GLY A 67 19.18 -0.82 9.36
CA GLY A 67 19.95 -1.89 10.00
C GLY A 67 19.13 -3.13 10.38
N LYS A 68 19.66 -4.32 10.09
CA LYS A 68 19.05 -5.65 10.33
C LYS A 68 18.62 -5.94 11.77
N GLU A 69 19.27 -5.36 12.77
CA GLU A 69 19.08 -5.77 14.17
C GLU A 69 17.91 -5.08 14.90
N LYS A 70 17.36 -3.99 14.34
CA LYS A 70 16.25 -3.21 14.96
C LYS A 70 15.19 -2.79 13.95
N GLY A 71 15.05 -3.56 12.86
CA GLY A 71 14.01 -3.38 11.83
C GLY A 71 12.63 -3.75 12.34
N GLU A 72 12.19 -3.09 13.42
CA GLU A 72 10.87 -3.33 13.99
C GLU A 72 9.84 -2.68 13.07
N CYS A 73 9.12 -3.52 12.33
CA CYS A 73 7.85 -3.26 11.65
C CYS A 73 7.91 -2.91 10.17
N PHE A 74 7.89 -3.99 9.39
CA PHE A 74 7.64 -4.01 7.94
C PHE A 74 6.14 -3.90 7.58
N GLY A 75 5.25 -3.79 8.58
CA GLY A 75 3.80 -3.75 8.40
C GLY A 75 3.31 -2.39 7.87
N MET A 76 2.64 -2.41 6.72
CA MET A 76 2.12 -1.21 6.05
C MET A 76 0.87 -0.60 6.74
N LEU A 77 -0.06 -1.44 7.20
CA LEU A 77 -1.30 -1.01 7.85
C LEU A 77 -1.35 -1.34 9.35
N TRP A 78 -0.53 -2.29 9.80
CA TRP A 78 -0.47 -2.75 11.18
C TRP A 78 0.91 -2.46 11.76
N VAL A 79 1.04 -1.26 12.34
CA VAL A 79 2.23 -0.88 13.12
C VAL A 79 1.94 -1.14 14.60
N PRO A 80 2.93 -1.50 15.42
CA PRO A 80 2.70 -1.82 16.81
C PRO A 80 2.20 -0.60 17.57
N ILE A 81 1.32 -0.87 18.53
CA ILE A 81 0.54 0.11 19.29
C ILE A 81 1.44 1.19 19.94
N LYS A 82 2.72 0.85 20.20
CA LYS A 82 3.75 1.75 20.73
C LYS A 82 3.96 3.05 19.94
N TYR A 83 3.60 3.09 18.65
CA TYR A 83 3.75 4.29 17.81
C TYR A 83 2.52 5.20 17.76
N PHE A 84 1.39 4.78 18.32
CA PHE A 84 0.17 5.58 18.37
C PHE A 84 0.06 6.46 19.63
N LYS A 85 1.16 6.66 20.36
CA LYS A 85 1.23 7.53 21.54
C LYS A 85 1.32 9.01 21.17
#